data_AF-A0A437M879-F1
#
_entry.id   AF-A0A437M879-F1
#
_cell.length_a   1.000
_cell.length_b   1.000
_cell.length_c   1.000
_cell.angle_alpha   90.00
_cell.angle_beta   90.00
_cell.angle_gamma   90.00
#
_symmetry.space_group_name_H-M   'P 1'
#
loop_
_entity.id
_entity.type
_entity.pdbx_description
1 polymer ?
#
loop_
_entity_poly.entity_id
_entity_poly.type
_entity_poly.pdbx_seq_one_letter_code
_entity_poly.pdbx_strand_id
1 'polypeptide(L)'
;MFPARIDRKSHREDVGKRSPAHRAFVRTHACCVCSSQVAIECAHVRTGTDGGMSMKPSDRWCISLCRDHHAEQHQIGEPAFEKKHGIDMKALAREFVNRSPKRSMLEQMGATADVAATDVPY
;
A
#
# COMPACT_ATOMS: atom_id res chain seq x y z
N MET A 1 -31.39 13.74 -22.94
CA MET A 1 -30.95 12.33 -23.05
C MET A 1 -29.56 12.25 -22.44
N PHE A 2 -29.35 11.44 -21.40
CA PHE A 2 -28.04 11.31 -20.76
C PHE A 2 -27.16 10.31 -21.54
N PRO A 3 -25.86 10.57 -21.72
CA PRO A 3 -24.98 9.67 -22.47
C PRO A 3 -24.80 8.32 -21.76
N ALA A 4 -24.55 7.27 -22.55
CA ALA A 4 -24.33 5.93 -22.04
C ALA A 4 -23.06 5.85 -21.18
N ARG A 5 -23.14 5.04 -20.11
CA ARG A 5 -22.00 4.79 -19.22
C ARG A 5 -20.99 3.89 -19.93
N ILE A 6 -19.71 4.30 -19.95
CA ILE A 6 -18.63 3.47 -20.46
C ILE A 6 -18.31 2.39 -19.43
N ASP A 7 -18.49 1.12 -19.81
CA ASP A 7 -18.01 -0.02 -19.03
C ASP A 7 -16.51 -0.20 -19.24
N ARG A 8 -15.72 0.13 -18.22
CA ARG A 8 -14.27 -0.11 -18.23
C ARG A 8 -14.02 -1.47 -17.60
N LYS A 9 -13.62 -2.45 -18.40
CA LYS A 9 -13.12 -3.73 -17.89
C LYS A 9 -11.91 -3.45 -17.00
N SER A 10 -11.96 -3.88 -15.74
CA SER A 10 -10.78 -3.89 -14.87
C SER A 10 -9.76 -4.87 -15.44
N HIS A 11 -8.48 -4.49 -15.45
CA HIS A 11 -7.41 -5.41 -15.82
C HIS A 11 -7.45 -6.64 -14.92
N ARG A 12 -7.34 -7.83 -15.52
CA ARG A 12 -7.50 -9.10 -14.80
C ARG A 12 -6.42 -9.27 -13.72
N GLU A 13 -5.25 -8.66 -13.89
CA GLU A 13 -4.17 -8.60 -12.89
C GLU A 13 -4.49 -7.78 -11.63
N ASP A 14 -5.54 -6.95 -11.65
CA ASP A 14 -5.96 -6.12 -10.51
C ASP A 14 -7.01 -6.79 -9.62
N VAL A 15 -7.61 -7.91 -10.09
CA VAL A 15 -8.67 -8.61 -9.36
C VAL A 15 -8.10 -9.12 -8.04
N GLY A 16 -8.71 -8.70 -6.93
CA GLY A 16 -8.25 -9.06 -5.59
C GLY A 16 -7.02 -8.30 -5.09
N LYS A 17 -6.54 -7.27 -5.79
CA LYS A 17 -5.42 -6.42 -5.32
C LYS A 17 -5.84 -4.99 -4.96
N ARG A 18 -7.07 -4.61 -5.30
CA ARG A 18 -7.58 -3.24 -5.10
C ARG A 18 -8.59 -3.17 -3.98
N SER A 19 -8.44 -2.17 -3.11
CA SER A 19 -9.36 -1.84 -2.03
C SER A 19 -9.51 -0.31 -1.94
N PRO A 20 -10.45 0.29 -2.69
CA PRO A 20 -10.70 1.73 -2.61
C PRO A 20 -11.02 2.21 -1.19
N ALA A 21 -11.74 1.40 -0.41
CA ALA A 21 -12.07 1.69 0.98
C ALA A 21 -10.83 1.74 1.87
N HIS A 22 -9.87 0.82 1.69
CA HIS A 22 -8.63 0.85 2.45
C HIS A 22 -7.77 2.07 2.07
N ARG A 23 -7.65 2.38 0.78
CA ARG A 23 -6.93 3.59 0.33
C ARG A 23 -7.57 4.88 0.83
N ALA A 24 -8.89 4.90 1.02
CA ALA A 24 -9.58 6.03 1.62
C ALA A 24 -9.25 6.14 3.12
N PHE A 25 -9.32 5.02 3.84
CA PHE A 25 -8.92 4.92 5.25
C PHE A 25 -7.47 5.37 5.50
N VAL A 26 -6.50 4.95 4.67
CA VAL A 26 -5.11 5.39 4.82
C VAL A 26 -4.99 6.92 4.72
N ARG A 27 -5.74 7.54 3.80
CA ARG A 27 -5.71 9.00 3.61
C ARG A 27 -6.33 9.82 4.74
N THR A 28 -7.02 9.19 5.70
CA THR A 28 -7.54 9.91 6.88
C THR A 28 -6.52 10.04 8.00
N HIS A 29 -5.31 9.48 7.84
CA HIS A 29 -4.26 9.51 8.86
C HIS A 29 -3.21 10.56 8.54
N ALA A 30 -2.60 11.12 9.58
CA ALA A 30 -1.46 12.01 9.42
C ALA A 30 -0.26 11.30 8.74
N CYS A 31 0.62 12.08 8.14
CA CYS A 31 1.86 11.60 7.53
C CYS A 31 2.70 10.80 8.54
N CYS A 32 3.13 9.60 8.17
CA CYS A 32 3.94 8.74 9.04
C CYS A 32 5.32 9.31 9.40
N VAL A 33 5.80 10.34 8.67
CA VAL A 33 7.10 10.96 8.91
C VAL A 33 6.97 12.25 9.73
N CYS A 34 6.17 13.20 9.25
CA CYS A 34 6.11 14.55 9.84
C CYS A 34 4.81 14.87 10.57
N SER A 35 3.87 13.91 10.66
CA SER A 35 2.56 14.09 11.29
C SER A 35 1.68 15.21 10.70
N SER A 36 2.05 15.75 9.52
CA SER A 36 1.17 16.66 8.78
C SER A 36 -0.16 15.99 8.48
N GLN A 37 -1.24 16.78 8.48
CA GLN A 37 -2.59 16.34 8.10
C GLN A 37 -3.02 16.93 6.75
N VAL A 38 -2.12 17.64 6.07
CA VAL A 38 -2.40 18.35 4.81
C VAL A 38 -1.81 17.58 3.64
N ALA A 39 -2.54 17.55 2.53
CA ALA A 39 -2.13 16.92 1.27
C ALA A 39 -1.69 15.45 1.46
N ILE A 40 -2.51 14.67 2.17
CA ILE A 40 -2.25 13.27 2.47
C ILE A 40 -2.56 12.38 1.27
N GLU A 41 -1.62 11.50 0.97
CA GLU A 41 -1.66 10.55 -0.11
C GLU A 41 -1.49 9.12 0.41
N CYS A 42 -2.02 8.18 -0.38
CA CYS A 42 -1.87 6.75 -0.14
C CYS A 42 -0.62 6.30 -0.91
N ALA A 43 0.51 6.21 -0.21
CA ALA A 43 1.80 5.85 -0.79
C ALA A 43 1.98 4.33 -0.80
N HIS A 44 2.21 3.75 -1.97
CA HIS A 44 2.40 2.30 -2.12
C HIS A 44 3.85 1.91 -1.80
N VAL A 45 4.01 0.90 -0.94
CA VAL A 45 5.29 0.24 -0.66
C VAL A 45 5.46 -0.87 -1.69
N ARG A 46 6.58 -0.87 -2.42
CA ARG A 46 6.82 -1.81 -3.54
C ARG A 46 7.88 -2.85 -3.22
N THR A 47 8.95 -2.45 -2.54
CA THR A 47 10.14 -3.29 -2.30
C THR A 47 9.79 -4.48 -1.42
N GLY A 48 9.96 -5.70 -1.95
CA GLY A 48 9.69 -6.94 -1.21
C GLY A 48 8.20 -7.13 -0.87
N THR A 49 7.30 -6.72 -1.78
CA THR A 49 5.85 -6.91 -1.67
C THR A 49 5.33 -7.79 -2.81
N ASP A 50 4.01 -7.90 -2.97
CA ASP A 50 3.36 -8.68 -4.05
C ASP A 50 3.30 -7.93 -5.41
N GLY A 51 4.02 -6.81 -5.50
CA GLY A 51 4.31 -6.11 -6.75
C GLY A 51 5.50 -6.72 -7.48
N GLY A 52 5.54 -6.55 -8.80
CA GLY A 52 6.62 -7.02 -9.67
C GLY A 52 6.99 -5.96 -10.71
N MET A 53 7.94 -6.26 -11.59
CA MET A 53 8.27 -5.35 -12.70
C MET A 53 7.02 -5.15 -13.57
N SER A 54 6.54 -3.90 -13.65
CA SER A 54 5.27 -3.50 -14.28
C SER A 54 3.98 -3.97 -13.60
N MET A 55 4.04 -4.56 -12.40
CA MET A 55 2.86 -4.97 -11.63
C MET A 55 2.71 -4.13 -10.37
N LYS A 56 1.56 -3.49 -10.21
CA LYS A 56 1.25 -2.70 -9.02
C LYS A 56 1.06 -3.63 -7.81
N PRO A 57 1.68 -3.33 -6.65
CA PRO A 57 1.41 -4.07 -5.42
C PRO A 57 -0.05 -3.90 -4.99
N SER A 58 -0.54 -4.85 -4.21
CA SER A 58 -1.86 -4.77 -3.59
C SER A 58 -1.98 -3.52 -2.73
N ASP A 59 -3.20 -2.97 -2.66
CA ASP A 59 -3.50 -1.83 -1.82
C ASP A 59 -3.23 -2.11 -0.33
N ARG A 60 -3.06 -3.37 0.10
CA ARG A 60 -2.60 -3.72 1.46
C ARG A 60 -1.21 -3.16 1.79
N TRP A 61 -0.39 -2.91 0.78
CA TRP A 61 0.95 -2.35 0.91
C TRP A 61 0.93 -0.84 0.68
N CYS A 62 0.22 -0.11 1.54
CA CYS A 62 0.25 1.34 1.50
C CYS A 62 0.33 1.98 2.89
N ILE A 63 0.92 3.17 2.93
CA ILE A 63 1.07 4.00 4.13
C ILE A 63 0.58 5.43 3.87
N SER A 64 0.35 6.19 4.95
CA SER A 64 -0.02 7.59 4.86
C SER A 64 1.23 8.48 4.78
N LEU A 65 1.38 9.23 3.70
CA LEU A 65 2.42 10.25 3.55
C LEU A 65 1.80 11.56 3.05
N CYS A 66 2.34 12.70 3.47
CA CYS A 66 2.04 13.95 2.79
C CYS A 66 2.71 13.97 1.41
N ARG A 67 2.21 14.82 0.51
CA ARG A 67 2.72 14.98 -0.86
C ARG A 67 4.25 15.12 -0.92
N ASP A 68 4.85 15.89 -0.01
CA ASP A 68 6.30 16.15 -0.05
C ASP A 68 7.11 14.89 0.28
N HIS A 69 6.72 14.16 1.33
CA HIS A 69 7.38 12.91 1.71
C HIS A 69 7.08 11.77 0.72
N HIS A 70 5.89 11.76 0.11
CA HIS A 70 5.59 10.79 -0.94
C HIS A 70 6.42 11.06 -2.20
N ALA A 71 6.60 12.33 -2.59
CA ALA A 71 7.49 12.72 -3.68
C ALA A 71 8.94 12.37 -3.37
N GLU A 72 9.42 12.67 -2.15
CA GLU A 72 10.75 12.31 -1.70
C GLU A 72 10.98 10.79 -1.76
N GLN A 73 10.03 9.99 -1.27
CA GLN A 73 10.09 8.52 -1.35
C GLN A 73 10.28 8.04 -2.79
N HIS A 74 9.62 8.65 -3.76
CA HIS A 74 9.83 8.36 -5.18
C HIS A 74 11.20 8.82 -5.70
N GLN A 75 11.72 9.95 -5.20
CA GLN A 75 12.99 10.51 -5.65
C GLN A 75 14.20 9.72 -5.16
N ILE A 76 14.21 9.32 -3.88
CA ILE A 76 15.39 8.67 -3.26
C ILE A 76 15.26 7.15 -3.17
N GLY A 77 14.06 6.61 -3.42
CA GLY A 77 13.76 5.19 -3.28
C GLY A 77 13.46 4.77 -1.84
N GLU A 78 12.68 3.70 -1.71
CA GLU A 78 12.15 3.23 -0.41
C GLU A 78 13.25 2.90 0.63
N PRO A 79 14.34 2.18 0.32
CA PRO A 79 15.36 1.86 1.33
C PRO A 79 16.07 3.10 1.89
N ALA A 80 16.35 4.09 1.04
CA ALA A 80 16.97 5.34 1.47
C ALA A 80 16.00 6.19 2.28
N PHE A 81 14.72 6.19 1.91
CA PHE A 81 13.65 6.88 2.63
C PHE A 81 13.43 6.31 4.04
N GLU A 82 13.34 4.98 4.15
CA GLU A 82 13.25 4.27 5.45
C GLU A 82 14.43 4.64 6.35
N LYS A 83 15.66 4.58 5.83
CA LYS A 83 16.87 4.92 6.58
C LYS A 83 16.90 6.39 7.00
N LYS A 84 16.48 7.31 6.12
CA LYS A 84 16.51 8.76 6.37
C LYS A 84 15.55 9.16 7.49
N HIS A 85 14.34 8.58 7.48
CA HIS A 85 13.27 8.97 8.41
C HIS A 85 13.11 8.02 9.60
N GLY A 86 13.89 6.94 9.64
CA GLY A 86 13.87 5.98 10.75
C GLY A 86 12.56 5.21 10.87
N ILE A 87 11.95 4.86 9.73
CA ILE A 87 10.67 4.14 9.68
C ILE A 87 10.81 2.81 8.95
N ASP A 88 9.93 1.85 9.27
CA ASP A 88 9.73 0.61 8.51
C ASP A 88 8.39 0.70 7.76
N MET A 89 8.45 0.90 6.45
CA MET A 89 7.25 1.12 5.62
C MET A 89 6.38 -0.13 5.56
N LYS A 90 6.98 -1.32 5.59
CA LYS A 90 6.21 -2.59 5.56
C LYS A 90 5.53 -2.85 6.89
N ALA A 91 6.18 -2.57 8.02
CA ALA A 91 5.56 -2.66 9.33
C ALA A 91 4.38 -1.68 9.45
N LEU A 92 4.56 -0.44 9.01
CA LEU A 92 3.49 0.56 8.96
C LEU A 92 2.32 0.09 8.08
N ALA A 93 2.59 -0.44 6.88
CA ALA A 93 1.54 -0.96 6.01
C ALA A 93 0.73 -2.09 6.66
N ARG A 94 1.39 -3.02 7.35
CA ARG A 94 0.71 -4.07 8.13
C ARG A 94 -0.18 -3.47 9.22
N GLU A 95 0.27 -2.41 9.89
CA GLU A 95 -0.52 -1.73 10.91
C GLU A 95 -1.76 -1.04 10.31
N PHE A 96 -1.63 -0.42 9.13
CA PHE A 96 -2.79 0.11 8.40
C PHE A 96 -3.79 -0.98 8.03
N VAL A 97 -3.32 -2.17 7.63
CA VAL A 97 -4.21 -3.31 7.35
C VAL A 97 -4.94 -3.75 8.61
N ASN A 98 -4.23 -3.86 9.75
CA ASN A 98 -4.81 -4.28 11.03
C ASN A 98 -5.93 -3.34 11.52
N ARG A 99 -5.80 -2.04 11.26
CA ARG A 99 -6.78 -1.02 11.67
C ARG A 99 -7.85 -0.74 10.61
N SER A 100 -7.72 -1.34 9.42
CA SER A 100 -8.61 -1.09 8.31
C SER A 100 -10.03 -1.63 8.57
N PRO A 101 -11.09 -0.90 8.19
CA PRO A 101 -12.47 -1.42 8.23
C PRO A 101 -12.69 -2.58 7.23
N LYS A 102 -11.70 -2.89 6.38
CA LYS A 102 -11.69 -4.02 5.44
C LYS A 102 -10.60 -5.04 5.78
N ARG A 103 -10.16 -5.11 7.04
CA ARG A 103 -9.10 -6.01 7.52
C ARG A 103 -9.23 -7.44 7.00
N SER A 104 -10.36 -8.12 7.22
CA SER A 104 -10.54 -9.54 6.84
C SER A 104 -10.36 -9.77 5.34
N MET A 105 -10.77 -8.82 4.51
CA MET A 105 -10.56 -8.87 3.05
C MET A 105 -9.07 -8.72 2.70
N LEU A 106 -8.37 -7.79 3.35
CA LEU A 106 -6.95 -7.48 3.10
C LEU A 106 -5.99 -8.56 3.61
N GLU A 107 -6.35 -9.25 4.70
CA GLU A 107 -5.59 -10.40 5.21
C GLU A 107 -5.65 -11.58 4.23
N GLN A 108 -6.83 -11.84 3.64
CA GLN A 108 -7.01 -12.87 2.62
C GLN A 108 -6.23 -12.56 1.31
N MET A 109 -6.02 -11.29 0.99
CA MET A 109 -5.14 -10.87 -0.12
C MET A 109 -3.66 -11.21 0.13
N GLY A 110 -3.27 -11.48 1.38
CA GLY A 110 -1.90 -11.84 1.77
C GLY A 110 -1.62 -13.33 1.95
N ALA A 111 -2.65 -14.12 2.23
CA ALA A 111 -2.52 -15.54 2.55
C ALA A 111 -1.98 -16.41 1.40
N THR A 112 -1.89 -15.88 0.18
CA THR A 112 -1.28 -16.60 -0.96
C THR A 112 0.23 -16.36 -1.10
N ALA A 113 0.86 -15.54 -0.23
CA ALA A 113 2.29 -15.19 -0.33
C ALA A 113 3.13 -15.59 0.91
N ASP A 114 2.52 -15.91 2.05
CA ASP A 114 3.24 -16.09 3.33
C ASP A 114 3.56 -17.56 3.71
N VAL A 115 3.34 -18.55 2.83
CA VAL A 115 3.64 -19.99 3.13
C VAL A 115 5.04 -20.46 2.71
N ALA A 116 6.00 -19.57 2.44
CA ALA A 116 7.33 -19.95 1.95
C ALA A 116 8.51 -19.51 2.84
N ALA A 117 8.32 -19.43 4.17
CA ALA A 117 9.40 -19.04 5.08
C ALA A 117 9.44 -19.80 6.41
N THR A 118 8.95 -21.04 6.44
CA THR A 118 9.28 -21.99 7.53
C THR A 118 9.76 -23.28 6.90
N ASP A 119 11.08 -23.51 7.00
CA ASP A 119 11.74 -24.81 7.25
C ASP A 119 13.09 -24.89 6.54
N VAL A 120 14.14 -24.47 7.25
CA VAL A 120 15.51 -25.00 7.05
C VAL A 120 15.95 -25.55 8.40
N PRO A 121 15.94 -26.89 8.61
CA PRO A 121 16.68 -27.48 9.70
C PRO A 121 18.16 -27.53 9.34
N TYR A 122 18.99 -27.33 10.36
CA TYR A 122 20.44 -27.44 10.35
C TYR A 122 20.90 -28.88 10.03
#